data_AF-A0A553UGM3-F1
#
_entry.id   AF-A0A553UGM3-F1
#
_cell.length_a   1.000
_cell.length_b   1.000
_cell.length_c   1.000
_cell.angle_alpha   90.00
_cell.angle_beta   90.00
_cell.angle_gamma   90.00
#
_symmetry.space_group_name_H-M   'P 1'
#
loop_
_entity.id
_entity.type
_entity.pdbx_description
1 polymer ?
#
loop_
_entity_poly.entity_id
_entity_poly.type
_entity_poly.pdbx_seq_one_letter_code
_entity_poly.pdbx_strand_id
1 'polypeptide(L)'
;MLHTLKQHGDAIKEAKRGQIAVTLEDIAHYQEYLKNPDFKHIQEESGRIVYAKQINGYAVVIEEALSGQDKLRFFDMWKLKGQLNKEVLLSHSQRPNTTPSLDLEGYMPSSGANPTTPELKNQAQTLYTQAQEQEGGFKTLLEGLKEPSAHLEANSVLKSVGSIESKIKRKKGDIGAINDFLRGAVIAPNREYLDSQLVGITKHLQTQGIPHRIEYKANDSGYKGVHIQFNYNGVASEIQLHTAQNWEIKKQLDEIYHILREQTINPTLSKDEMQELIEKSRTLAQALELDIKDFASFEVISTEFSGSAISVNSKNEATEGNLTHILRLKSNSKMPSSPGADTAYNRPDSVLRENANFSGGKGNNLSSG
;
A
#
# COMPACT_ATOMS: atom_id res chain seq x y z
N MET A 1 -5.14 -24.38 8.86
CA MET A 1 -4.39 -25.62 8.55
C MET A 1 -2.88 -25.41 8.53
N LEU A 2 -2.31 -24.61 7.62
CA LEU A 2 -0.84 -24.41 7.56
C LEU A 2 -0.28 -23.76 8.85
N HIS A 3 -1.07 -22.90 9.49
CA HIS A 3 -0.74 -22.28 10.78
C HIS A 3 -0.59 -23.32 11.90
N THR A 4 -1.60 -24.17 12.07
CA THR A 4 -1.67 -25.27 13.03
C THR A 4 -0.47 -26.20 12.95
N LEU A 5 -0.12 -26.71 11.76
CA LEU A 5 1.02 -27.63 11.62
C LEU A 5 2.35 -26.93 11.85
N LYS A 6 2.49 -25.67 11.43
CA LYS A 6 3.69 -24.86 11.67
C LYS A 6 3.89 -24.59 13.17
N GLN A 7 2.81 -24.35 13.91
CA GLN A 7 2.89 -23.98 15.31
C GLN A 7 2.91 -25.18 16.25
N HIS A 8 2.10 -26.20 15.94
CA HIS A 8 1.76 -27.34 16.79
C HIS A 8 2.04 -28.70 16.15
N GLY A 9 2.56 -28.78 14.93
CA GLY A 9 2.82 -30.06 14.24
C GLY A 9 4.21 -30.66 14.44
N ASP A 10 5.14 -29.92 15.05
CA ASP A 10 6.47 -30.42 15.39
C ASP A 10 6.43 -31.15 16.73
N ALA A 11 6.55 -32.48 16.68
CA ALA A 11 6.53 -33.36 17.85
C ALA A 11 7.64 -33.05 18.87
N ILE A 12 8.83 -32.67 18.42
CA ILE A 12 9.95 -32.36 19.31
C ILE A 12 9.70 -31.02 20.01
N LYS A 13 9.21 -30.03 19.27
CA LYS A 13 8.86 -28.71 19.81
C LYS A 13 7.71 -28.78 20.82
N GLU A 14 6.67 -29.56 20.54
CA GLU A 14 5.53 -29.71 21.44
C GLU A 14 5.86 -30.60 22.65
N ALA A 15 6.65 -31.66 22.48
CA ALA A 15 7.14 -32.46 23.61
C ALA A 15 7.95 -31.62 24.61
N LYS A 16 8.79 -30.69 24.12
CA LYS A 16 9.50 -29.71 24.97
C LYS A 16 8.56 -28.79 25.75
N ARG A 17 7.35 -28.55 25.26
CA ARG A 17 6.29 -27.79 25.93
C ARG A 17 5.41 -28.67 26.82
N GLY A 18 5.68 -29.97 26.90
CA GLY A 18 4.86 -30.95 27.60
C GLY A 18 3.55 -31.28 26.89
N GLN A 19 3.41 -30.91 25.61
CA GLN A 19 2.19 -31.03 24.82
C GLN A 19 2.28 -32.13 23.76
N ILE A 20 1.19 -32.31 23.02
CA ILE A 20 1.06 -33.31 21.96
C ILE A 20 1.00 -32.58 20.62
N ALA A 21 1.81 -33.02 19.66
CA ALA A 21 1.75 -32.44 18.32
C ALA A 21 0.46 -32.80 17.58
N VAL A 22 -0.02 -31.84 16.80
CA VAL A 22 -1.15 -31.97 15.89
C VAL A 22 -0.66 -32.56 14.57
N THR A 23 -1.31 -33.61 14.11
CA THR A 23 -1.02 -34.28 12.84
C THR A 23 -1.99 -33.81 11.76
N LEU A 24 -1.69 -34.12 10.50
CA LEU A 24 -2.62 -33.91 9.39
C LEU A 24 -3.93 -34.66 9.58
N GLU A 25 -3.87 -35.86 10.17
CA GLU A 25 -5.02 -36.70 10.46
C GLU A 25 -5.97 -36.04 11.47
N ASP A 26 -5.42 -35.43 12.52
CA ASP A 26 -6.21 -34.68 13.51
C ASP A 26 -6.97 -33.50 12.87
N ILE A 27 -6.32 -32.82 11.91
CA ILE A 27 -6.92 -31.71 11.19
C ILE A 27 -7.94 -32.20 10.16
N ALA A 28 -7.71 -33.33 9.48
CA ALA A 28 -8.68 -33.88 8.53
C ALA A 28 -10.00 -34.27 9.20
N HIS A 29 -9.94 -34.73 10.45
CA HIS A 29 -11.09 -35.17 11.23
C HIS A 29 -11.57 -34.14 12.26
N TYR A 30 -11.16 -32.86 12.15
CA TYR A 30 -11.37 -31.90 13.24
C TYR A 30 -12.85 -31.67 13.59
N GLN A 31 -13.74 -31.79 12.60
CA GLN A 31 -15.18 -31.62 12.75
C GLN A 31 -15.80 -32.66 13.70
N GLU A 32 -15.16 -33.81 13.90
CA GLU A 32 -15.61 -34.83 14.85
C GLU A 32 -15.43 -34.38 16.30
N TYR A 33 -14.43 -33.54 16.58
CA TYR A 33 -14.23 -32.93 17.89
C TYR A 33 -15.22 -31.79 18.15
N LEU A 34 -15.81 -31.21 17.10
CA LEU A 34 -16.86 -30.20 17.22
C LEU A 34 -18.24 -30.80 17.54
N LYS A 35 -18.43 -32.09 17.29
CA LYS A 35 -19.65 -32.82 17.69
C LYS A 35 -19.63 -33.06 19.19
N ASN A 36 -20.55 -32.43 19.92
CA ASN A 36 -20.67 -32.48 21.39
C ASN A 36 -19.34 -32.16 22.11
N PRO A 37 -18.87 -30.91 22.05
CA PRO A 37 -17.63 -30.50 22.71
C PRO A 37 -17.85 -30.39 24.23
N ASP A 38 -16.83 -30.72 25.02
CA ASP A 38 -16.85 -30.57 26.49
C ASP A 38 -16.75 -29.10 26.93
N PHE A 39 -16.29 -28.24 26.02
CA PHE A 39 -16.20 -26.80 26.20
C PHE A 39 -16.43 -26.06 24.88
N LYS A 40 -17.25 -25.01 24.94
CA LYS A 40 -17.46 -24.06 23.84
C LYS A 40 -17.49 -22.65 24.41
N HIS A 41 -16.71 -21.75 23.82
CA HIS A 41 -16.69 -20.35 24.20
C HIS A 41 -16.61 -19.46 22.97
N ILE A 42 -17.46 -18.44 22.92
CA ILE A 42 -17.45 -17.44 21.85
C ILE A 42 -16.61 -16.26 22.36
N GLN A 43 -15.53 -15.98 21.67
CA GLN A 43 -14.74 -14.79 21.87
C GLN A 43 -15.36 -13.65 21.06
N GLU A 44 -16.26 -12.89 21.68
CA GLU A 44 -17.02 -11.83 21.01
C GLU A 44 -16.11 -10.77 20.38
N GLU A 45 -14.98 -10.45 21.02
CA GLU A 45 -13.98 -9.48 20.53
C GLU A 45 -13.23 -9.95 19.28
N SER A 46 -12.92 -11.26 19.18
CA SER A 46 -12.15 -11.82 18.07
C SER A 46 -13.02 -12.45 16.99
N GLY A 47 -14.33 -12.58 17.23
CA GLY A 47 -15.27 -13.28 16.35
C GLY A 47 -14.94 -14.76 16.18
N ARG A 48 -14.23 -15.34 17.16
CA ARG A 48 -13.82 -16.75 17.16
C ARG A 48 -14.67 -17.57 18.11
N ILE A 49 -14.78 -18.85 17.80
CA ILE A 49 -15.40 -19.84 18.66
C ILE A 49 -14.32 -20.85 19.01
N VAL A 50 -14.03 -20.97 20.30
CA VAL A 50 -13.13 -22.00 20.82
C VAL A 50 -13.98 -23.19 21.22
N TYR A 51 -13.59 -24.35 20.73
CA TYR A 51 -14.11 -25.65 21.13
C TYR A 51 -12.99 -26.43 21.79
N ALA A 52 -13.30 -27.18 22.83
CA ALA A 52 -12.38 -28.17 23.35
C ALA A 52 -13.10 -29.47 23.72
N LYS A 53 -12.42 -30.58 23.46
CA LYS A 53 -12.91 -31.94 23.73
C LYS A 53 -11.84 -32.76 24.43
N GLN A 54 -12.19 -33.38 25.54
CA GLN A 54 -11.33 -34.27 26.28
C GLN A 54 -11.29 -35.63 25.59
N ILE A 55 -10.08 -36.12 25.31
CA ILE A 55 -9.81 -37.42 24.72
C ILE A 55 -8.75 -38.12 25.58
N ASN A 56 -9.17 -39.12 26.37
CA ASN A 56 -8.31 -40.05 27.12
C ASN A 56 -6.88 -39.56 27.44
N GLY A 57 -6.77 -38.62 28.40
CA GLY A 57 -5.48 -38.11 28.89
C GLY A 57 -4.92 -36.90 28.16
N TYR A 58 -5.63 -36.33 27.17
CA TYR A 58 -5.32 -35.02 26.57
C TYR A 58 -6.59 -34.33 26.07
N ALA A 59 -6.55 -33.02 25.88
CA ALA A 59 -7.64 -32.24 25.31
C ALA A 59 -7.25 -31.75 23.91
N VAL A 60 -8.18 -31.86 22.96
CA VAL A 60 -8.09 -31.25 21.64
C VAL A 60 -8.82 -29.92 21.69
N VAL A 61 -8.15 -28.86 21.26
CA VAL A 61 -8.71 -27.50 21.24
C VAL A 61 -8.72 -27.01 19.81
N ILE A 62 -9.84 -26.43 19.38
CA ILE A 62 -10.06 -25.95 18.02
C ILE A 62 -10.63 -24.55 18.09
N GLU A 63 -10.05 -23.64 17.32
CA GLU A 63 -10.66 -22.34 17.06
C GLU A 63 -11.28 -22.34 15.67
N GLU A 64 -12.54 -21.94 15.58
CA GLU A 64 -13.18 -21.54 14.33
C GLU A 64 -13.37 -20.03 14.32
N ALA A 65 -13.26 -19.40 13.15
CA ALA A 65 -13.51 -17.98 12.96
C ALA A 65 -14.65 -17.78 11.97
N LEU A 66 -15.43 -16.71 12.15
CA LEU A 66 -16.43 -16.29 11.17
C LEU A 66 -15.76 -15.96 9.82
N SER A 67 -16.39 -16.39 8.73
CA SER A 67 -15.87 -16.34 7.36
C SER A 67 -16.96 -15.95 6.36
N GLY A 68 -17.59 -14.78 6.54
CA GLY A 68 -18.61 -14.24 5.63
C GLY A 68 -19.89 -15.09 5.54
N GLN A 69 -21.04 -14.45 5.27
CA GLN A 69 -22.36 -15.12 5.16
C GLN A 69 -22.63 -16.17 6.28
N ASP A 70 -22.34 -15.82 7.53
CA ASP A 70 -22.55 -16.68 8.72
C ASP A 70 -21.87 -18.06 8.69
N LYS A 71 -20.83 -18.23 7.87
CA LYS A 71 -20.05 -19.47 7.81
C LYS A 71 -18.90 -19.43 8.80
N LEU A 72 -18.65 -20.53 9.50
CA LEU A 72 -17.48 -20.73 10.33
C LEU A 72 -16.39 -21.45 9.53
N ARG A 73 -15.13 -21.04 9.70
CA ARG A 73 -13.97 -21.71 9.12
C ARG A 73 -13.00 -22.13 10.21
N PHE A 74 -12.34 -23.27 10.00
CA PHE A 74 -11.21 -23.69 10.82
C PHE A 74 -10.12 -22.60 10.87
N PHE A 75 -9.78 -22.16 12.07
CA PHE A 75 -8.75 -21.15 12.32
C PHE A 75 -7.47 -21.81 12.83
N ASP A 76 -7.55 -22.53 13.95
CA ASP A 76 -6.41 -23.20 14.55
C ASP A 76 -6.79 -24.45 15.38
N MET A 77 -5.80 -25.29 15.72
CA MET A 77 -5.95 -26.43 16.61
C MET A 77 -4.68 -26.66 17.43
N TRP A 78 -4.82 -27.09 18.67
CA TRP A 78 -3.70 -27.60 19.46
C TRP A 78 -4.15 -28.70 20.42
N LYS A 79 -3.21 -29.53 20.90
CA LYS A 79 -3.49 -30.59 21.87
C LYS A 79 -2.79 -30.31 23.18
N LEU A 80 -3.57 -30.23 24.25
CA LEU A 80 -3.10 -30.04 25.61
C LEU A 80 -2.99 -31.40 26.31
N LYS A 81 -1.82 -31.77 26.82
CA LYS A 81 -1.65 -33.00 27.59
C LYS A 81 -2.32 -32.85 28.97
N GLY A 82 -3.04 -33.88 29.39
CA GLY A 82 -3.73 -33.92 30.67
C GLY A 82 -5.24 -33.64 30.58
N GLN A 83 -5.82 -33.24 31.70
CA GLN A 83 -7.24 -32.94 31.80
C GLN A 83 -7.55 -31.51 31.33
N LEU A 84 -8.70 -31.33 30.70
CA LEU A 84 -9.21 -30.07 30.19
C LEU A 84 -9.38 -29.07 31.34
N ASN A 85 -8.60 -27.99 31.32
CA ASN A 85 -8.73 -26.88 32.25
C ASN A 85 -9.23 -25.62 31.52
N LYS A 86 -10.46 -25.21 31.82
CA LYS A 86 -11.16 -24.10 31.16
C LYS A 86 -10.53 -22.73 31.44
N GLU A 87 -10.04 -22.51 32.65
CA GLU A 87 -9.39 -21.25 33.06
C GLU A 87 -8.04 -21.08 32.35
N VAL A 88 -7.26 -22.16 32.29
CA VAL A 88 -6.01 -22.20 31.53
C VAL A 88 -6.30 -21.96 30.05
N LEU A 89 -7.32 -22.60 29.49
CA LEU A 89 -7.73 -22.39 28.10
C LEU A 89 -8.07 -20.95 27.77
N LEU A 90 -8.91 -20.31 28.59
CA LEU A 90 -9.29 -18.92 28.38
C LEU A 90 -8.11 -17.96 28.56
N SER A 91 -7.20 -18.24 29.51
CA SER A 91 -5.98 -17.44 29.71
C SER A 91 -4.97 -17.55 28.56
N HIS A 92 -5.01 -18.64 27.78
CA HIS A 92 -4.19 -18.80 26.58
C HIS A 92 -4.90 -18.26 25.33
N SER A 93 -6.23 -18.30 25.28
CA SER A 93 -7.04 -17.76 24.17
C SER A 93 -7.23 -16.23 24.24
N GLN A 94 -6.97 -15.59 25.40
CA GLN A 94 -7.08 -14.14 25.60
C GLN A 94 -5.75 -13.35 25.55
N ARG A 95 -4.64 -13.97 25.10
CA ARG A 95 -3.39 -13.22 24.91
C ARG A 95 -3.41 -12.43 23.59
N PRO A 96 -3.19 -11.10 23.60
CA PRO A 96 -2.74 -10.41 22.39
C PRO A 96 -1.34 -10.94 22.06
N ASN A 97 -1.05 -11.20 20.78
CA ASN A 97 0.27 -11.63 20.31
C ASN A 97 1.38 -10.70 20.82
N THR A 98 2.07 -11.11 21.89
CA THR A 98 3.34 -10.52 22.33
C THR A 98 4.33 -11.66 22.59
N THR A 99 5.26 -11.80 21.66
CA THR A 99 6.37 -12.75 21.62
C THR A 99 7.46 -12.35 22.64
N PRO A 100 8.26 -13.28 23.22
CA PRO A 100 9.55 -12.92 23.79
C PRO A 100 10.59 -12.71 22.69
N SER A 101 11.33 -11.61 22.78
CA SER A 101 12.54 -11.28 22.02
C SER A 101 13.78 -12.02 22.51
N LEU A 102 14.73 -12.24 21.60
CA LEU A 102 16.14 -11.85 21.72
C LEU A 102 16.40 -11.12 20.38
N ASP A 103 16.88 -9.88 20.25
CA ASP A 103 17.44 -8.87 21.13
C ASP A 103 17.17 -7.47 20.54
N LEU A 104 17.09 -6.48 21.43
CA LEU A 104 17.59 -5.10 21.35
C LEU A 104 17.72 -4.41 19.96
N GLU A 105 16.82 -3.47 19.65
CA GLU A 105 17.11 -2.02 19.49
C GLU A 105 15.87 -1.23 19.00
N GLY A 106 15.58 -0.14 19.71
CA GLY A 106 14.95 1.12 19.27
C GLY A 106 13.77 1.10 18.28
N TYR A 107 12.56 1.31 18.80
CA TYR A 107 11.71 2.50 18.56
C TYR A 107 10.24 2.16 18.87
N MET A 108 9.59 2.97 19.72
CA MET A 108 8.12 3.01 19.74
C MET A 108 7.62 3.62 18.41
N PRO A 109 6.52 3.09 17.86
CA PRO A 109 5.45 4.01 17.49
C PRO A 109 4.05 3.49 17.83
N SER A 110 3.25 4.44 18.35
CA SER A 110 1.83 4.67 18.11
C SER A 110 0.81 3.57 18.44
N SER A 111 0.09 3.81 19.52
CA SER A 111 -1.28 3.35 19.78
C SER A 111 -2.20 3.55 18.55
N GLY A 112 -2.56 2.45 17.89
CA GLY A 112 -3.63 2.41 16.90
C GLY A 112 -4.48 1.17 17.14
N ALA A 113 -5.74 1.36 17.50
CA ALA A 113 -6.71 0.28 17.63
C ALA A 113 -6.83 -0.48 16.30
N ASN A 114 -6.78 -1.81 16.33
CA ASN A 114 -7.05 -2.62 15.14
C ASN A 114 -8.57 -2.63 14.89
N PRO A 115 -9.06 -2.07 13.76
CA PRO A 115 -10.50 -1.98 13.50
C PRO A 115 -11.11 -3.36 13.20
N THR A 116 -12.29 -3.62 13.77
CA THR A 116 -13.14 -4.78 13.51
C THR A 116 -13.72 -4.76 12.08
N THR A 117 -14.20 -5.90 11.56
CA THR A 117 -14.79 -5.98 10.20
C THR A 117 -15.97 -5.01 9.97
N PRO A 118 -16.91 -4.82 10.92
CA PRO A 118 -17.93 -3.77 10.82
C PRO A 118 -17.33 -2.36 10.79
N GLU A 119 -16.30 -2.08 11.58
CA GLU A 119 -15.61 -0.78 11.58
C GLU A 119 -14.87 -0.53 10.27
N LEU A 120 -14.18 -1.53 9.71
CA LEU A 120 -13.53 -1.44 8.40
C LEU A 120 -14.53 -1.16 7.28
N LYS A 121 -15.68 -1.83 7.31
CA LYS A 121 -16.76 -1.60 6.34
C LYS A 121 -17.34 -0.20 6.46
N ASN A 122 -17.55 0.28 7.68
CA ASN A 122 -18.02 1.64 7.94
C ASN A 122 -16.98 2.68 7.50
N GLN A 123 -15.70 2.49 7.81
CA GLN A 123 -14.60 3.35 7.36
C GLN A 123 -14.51 3.38 5.84
N ALA A 124 -14.57 2.22 5.18
CA ALA A 124 -14.57 2.12 3.73
C ALA A 124 -15.78 2.83 3.10
N GLN A 125 -16.96 2.72 3.72
CA GLN A 125 -18.16 3.42 3.27
C GLN A 125 -18.04 4.93 3.43
N THR A 126 -17.48 5.42 4.55
CA THR A 126 -17.22 6.86 4.76
C THR A 126 -16.26 7.41 3.71
N LEU A 127 -15.13 6.74 3.48
CA LEU A 127 -14.15 7.15 2.47
C LEU A 127 -14.73 7.11 1.05
N TYR A 128 -15.55 6.09 0.75
CA TYR A 128 -16.27 5.99 -0.51
C TYR A 128 -17.20 7.19 -0.73
N THR A 129 -18.03 7.53 0.27
CA THR A 129 -18.98 8.65 0.17
C THR A 129 -18.25 9.98 -0.02
N GLN A 130 -17.16 10.22 0.72
CA GLN A 130 -16.32 11.41 0.54
C GLN A 130 -15.74 11.50 -0.88
N ALA A 131 -15.26 10.39 -1.43
CA ALA A 131 -14.74 10.35 -2.80
C ALA A 131 -15.85 10.51 -3.84
N GLN A 132 -17.04 9.94 -3.59
CA GLN A 132 -18.20 10.00 -4.48
C GLN A 132 -18.67 11.44 -4.70
N GLU A 133 -18.68 12.27 -3.66
CA GLU A 133 -19.04 13.70 -3.76
C GLU A 133 -18.14 14.47 -4.73
N GLN A 134 -16.88 14.03 -4.89
CA GLN A 134 -15.90 14.68 -5.78
C GLN A 134 -15.83 14.02 -7.17
N GLU A 135 -16.56 12.92 -7.42
CA GLU A 135 -16.45 12.13 -8.66
C GLU A 135 -16.77 12.96 -9.92
N GLY A 136 -17.82 13.79 -9.86
CA GLY A 136 -18.25 14.61 -11.00
C GLY A 136 -17.17 15.63 -11.41
N GLY A 137 -16.64 16.39 -10.45
CA GLY A 137 -15.56 17.35 -10.70
C GLY A 137 -14.28 16.68 -11.17
N PHE A 138 -13.96 15.51 -10.61
CA PHE A 138 -12.80 14.74 -11.04
C PHE A 138 -12.92 14.24 -12.47
N LYS A 139 -14.12 13.84 -12.92
CA LYS A 139 -14.35 13.51 -14.34
C LYS A 139 -14.09 14.71 -15.25
N THR A 140 -14.55 15.90 -14.87
CA THR A 140 -14.25 17.13 -15.62
C THR A 140 -12.76 17.44 -15.65
N LEU A 141 -12.04 17.24 -14.54
CA LEU A 141 -10.58 17.35 -14.52
C LEU A 141 -9.94 16.38 -15.54
N LEU A 142 -10.36 15.12 -15.54
CA LEU A 142 -9.84 14.11 -16.47
C LEU A 142 -10.15 14.44 -17.93
N GLU A 143 -11.35 14.94 -18.23
CA GLU A 143 -11.73 15.38 -19.57
C GLU A 143 -10.84 16.52 -20.08
N GLY A 144 -10.41 17.41 -19.18
CA GLY A 144 -9.45 18.48 -19.47
C GLY A 144 -8.03 17.99 -19.81
N LEU A 145 -7.72 16.71 -19.56
CA LEU A 145 -6.46 16.05 -19.94
C LEU A 145 -6.52 15.39 -21.32
N LYS A 146 -7.68 15.39 -21.97
CA LYS A 146 -7.86 14.72 -23.25
C LYS A 146 -7.13 15.46 -24.36
N GLU A 147 -5.97 14.95 -24.73
CA GLU A 147 -5.27 15.34 -25.95
C GLU A 147 -5.86 14.61 -27.16
N PRO A 148 -5.83 15.18 -28.38
CA PRO A 148 -6.36 14.52 -29.59
C PRO A 148 -5.76 13.14 -29.86
N SER A 149 -4.51 12.95 -29.45
CA SER A 149 -3.78 11.70 -29.61
C SER A 149 -4.03 10.68 -28.49
N ALA A 150 -4.64 11.05 -27.36
CA ALA A 150 -4.74 10.15 -26.20
C ALA A 150 -6.18 9.70 -25.94
N HIS A 151 -6.32 8.48 -25.44
CA HIS A 151 -7.58 7.95 -24.97
C HIS A 151 -7.65 8.07 -23.44
N LEU A 152 -8.78 8.55 -22.92
CA LEU A 152 -9.04 8.61 -21.49
C LEU A 152 -9.88 7.42 -21.06
N GLU A 153 -9.36 6.63 -20.12
CA GLU A 153 -10.06 5.54 -19.46
C GLU A 153 -10.64 6.01 -18.12
N ALA A 154 -11.94 6.28 -18.11
CA ALA A 154 -12.70 6.82 -16.98
C ALA A 154 -13.94 5.97 -16.63
N ASN A 155 -13.94 4.68 -16.99
CA ASN A 155 -15.05 3.75 -16.70
C ASN A 155 -15.14 3.33 -15.22
N SER A 156 -14.02 3.35 -14.47
CA SER A 156 -13.95 3.01 -13.05
C SER A 156 -13.22 4.09 -12.25
N VAL A 157 -13.77 5.31 -12.32
CA VAL A 157 -13.17 6.49 -11.66
C VAL A 157 -13.20 6.37 -10.14
N LEU A 158 -14.34 5.96 -9.59
CA LEU A 158 -14.52 5.80 -8.16
C LEU A 158 -14.19 4.36 -7.74
N LYS A 159 -13.29 4.22 -6.76
CA LYS A 159 -12.99 2.90 -6.18
C LYS A 159 -14.19 2.37 -5.41
N SER A 160 -14.54 1.10 -5.60
CA SER A 160 -15.65 0.47 -4.86
C SER A 160 -15.36 0.31 -3.36
N VAL A 161 -16.41 0.30 -2.55
CA VAL A 161 -16.35 0.08 -1.09
C VAL A 161 -15.57 -1.19 -0.76
N GLY A 162 -15.84 -2.31 -1.43
CA GLY A 162 -15.13 -3.57 -1.19
C GLY A 162 -13.64 -3.53 -1.52
N SER A 163 -13.24 -2.73 -2.52
CA SER A 163 -11.83 -2.53 -2.85
C SER A 163 -11.14 -1.64 -1.81
N ILE A 164 -11.82 -0.61 -1.30
CA ILE A 164 -11.34 0.24 -0.21
C ILE A 164 -11.15 -0.59 1.05
N GLU A 165 -12.16 -1.35 1.48
CA GLU A 165 -12.09 -2.25 2.64
C GLU A 165 -10.90 -3.22 2.53
N SER A 166 -10.75 -3.86 1.36
CA SER A 166 -9.64 -4.76 1.07
C SER A 166 -8.27 -4.06 1.16
N LYS A 167 -8.17 -2.79 0.77
CA LYS A 167 -6.94 -2.01 0.87
C LYS A 167 -6.64 -1.60 2.32
N ILE A 168 -7.63 -1.12 3.08
CA ILE A 168 -7.46 -0.78 4.50
C ILE A 168 -6.95 -2.00 5.26
N LYS A 169 -7.56 -3.17 5.03
CA LYS A 169 -7.11 -4.44 5.64
C LYS A 169 -5.67 -4.78 5.28
N ARG A 170 -5.28 -4.70 3.99
CA ARG A 170 -3.90 -4.99 3.55
C ARG A 170 -2.88 -3.99 4.07
N LYS A 171 -3.29 -2.74 4.29
CA LYS A 171 -2.47 -1.65 4.86
C LYS A 171 -2.56 -1.61 6.39
N LYS A 172 -3.17 -2.61 7.04
CA LYS A 172 -3.31 -2.72 8.51
C LYS A 172 -3.96 -1.47 9.14
N GLY A 173 -4.98 -0.92 8.49
CA GLY A 173 -5.68 0.28 8.97
C GLY A 173 -5.06 1.61 8.53
N ASP A 174 -3.88 1.61 7.87
CA ASP A 174 -3.27 2.82 7.36
C ASP A 174 -3.99 3.31 6.09
N ILE A 175 -5.00 4.17 6.30
CA ILE A 175 -5.78 4.81 5.24
C ILE A 175 -4.91 5.78 4.43
N GLY A 176 -3.91 6.41 5.05
CA GLY A 176 -3.01 7.37 4.39
C GLY A 176 -2.14 6.72 3.30
N ALA A 177 -2.01 5.39 3.32
CA ALA A 177 -1.34 4.62 2.28
C ALA A 177 -2.24 4.24 1.08
N ILE A 178 -3.48 4.72 1.03
CA ILE A 178 -4.43 4.52 -0.08
C ILE A 178 -4.55 5.82 -0.87
N ASN A 179 -3.94 5.85 -2.06
CA ASN A 179 -3.78 7.08 -2.83
C ASN A 179 -4.69 7.16 -4.07
N ASP A 180 -5.61 6.21 -4.23
CA ASP A 180 -6.35 5.99 -5.49
C ASP A 180 -7.87 5.82 -5.27
N PHE A 181 -8.46 6.58 -4.34
CA PHE A 181 -9.93 6.57 -4.12
C PHE A 181 -10.66 7.06 -5.37
N LEU A 182 -10.16 8.13 -5.98
CA LEU A 182 -10.47 8.53 -7.34
C LEU A 182 -9.30 8.19 -8.25
N ARG A 183 -9.58 7.66 -9.43
CA ARG A 183 -8.55 7.23 -10.37
C ARG A 183 -8.93 7.47 -11.83
N GLY A 184 -7.94 7.66 -12.67
CA GLY A 184 -8.11 7.67 -14.12
C GLY A 184 -6.88 7.10 -14.81
N ALA A 185 -6.99 6.78 -16.09
CA ALA A 185 -5.83 6.46 -16.90
C ALA A 185 -5.85 7.23 -18.22
N VAL A 186 -4.69 7.78 -18.59
CA VAL A 186 -4.42 8.35 -19.91
C VAL A 186 -3.65 7.32 -20.71
N ILE A 187 -4.18 6.96 -21.86
CA ILE A 187 -3.65 5.93 -22.75
C ILE A 187 -3.05 6.62 -23.97
N ALA A 188 -1.73 6.67 -24.01
CA ALA A 188 -0.96 7.13 -25.15
C ALA A 188 -1.01 6.07 -26.28
N PRO A 189 -1.00 6.49 -27.56
CA PRO A 189 -1.01 5.57 -28.70
C PRO A 189 0.17 4.59 -28.68
N ASN A 190 1.36 5.13 -28.40
CA ASN A 190 2.61 4.41 -28.36
C ASN A 190 3.61 5.17 -27.47
N ARG A 191 4.84 4.64 -27.38
CA ARG A 191 5.89 5.18 -26.49
C ARG A 191 6.32 6.60 -26.82
N GLU A 192 6.28 7.02 -28.08
CA GLU A 192 6.72 8.34 -28.53
C GLU A 192 5.88 9.48 -27.94
N TYR A 193 4.64 9.19 -27.53
CA TYR A 193 3.72 10.15 -26.95
C TYR A 193 3.79 10.19 -25.41
N LEU A 194 4.50 9.27 -24.75
CA LEU A 194 4.49 9.19 -23.28
C LEU A 194 5.04 10.47 -22.63
N ASP A 195 6.18 10.99 -23.12
CA ASP A 195 6.78 12.21 -22.58
C ASP A 195 5.84 13.41 -22.71
N SER A 196 5.32 13.66 -23.92
CA SER A 196 4.46 14.80 -24.20
C SER A 196 3.12 14.73 -23.45
N GLN A 197 2.54 13.53 -23.30
CA GLN A 197 1.35 13.31 -22.48
C GLN A 197 1.63 13.58 -21.00
N LEU A 198 2.75 13.10 -20.46
CA LEU A 198 3.11 13.37 -19.06
C LEU A 198 3.37 14.88 -18.82
N VAL A 199 3.98 15.58 -19.79
CA VAL A 199 4.13 17.04 -19.78
C VAL A 199 2.76 17.73 -19.76
N GLY A 200 1.83 17.30 -20.63
CA GLY A 200 0.47 17.85 -20.71
C GLY A 200 -0.27 17.69 -19.39
N ILE A 201 -0.28 16.49 -18.81
CA ILE A 201 -0.88 16.19 -17.51
C ILE A 201 -0.27 17.07 -16.41
N THR A 202 1.05 17.14 -16.36
CA THR A 202 1.78 17.94 -15.36
C THR A 202 1.41 19.41 -15.44
N LYS A 203 1.43 20.01 -16.63
CA LYS A 203 1.07 21.41 -16.83
C LYS A 203 -0.39 21.70 -16.51
N HIS A 204 -1.29 20.79 -16.88
CA HIS A 204 -2.71 20.92 -16.56
C HIS A 204 -2.93 20.98 -15.04
N LEU A 205 -2.35 20.04 -14.29
CA LEU A 205 -2.43 20.03 -12.82
C LEU A 205 -1.78 21.28 -12.19
N GLN A 206 -0.63 21.74 -12.70
CA GLN A 206 0.03 22.98 -12.24
C GLN A 206 -0.84 24.21 -12.47
N THR A 207 -1.50 24.31 -13.63
CA THR A 207 -2.37 25.44 -13.99
C THR A 207 -3.59 25.51 -13.08
N GLN A 208 -4.09 24.35 -12.64
CA GLN A 208 -5.17 24.25 -11.65
C GLN A 208 -4.68 24.43 -10.20
N GLY A 209 -3.38 24.67 -9.99
CA GLY A 209 -2.79 24.82 -8.66
C GLY A 209 -2.78 23.52 -7.83
N ILE A 210 -2.83 22.35 -8.48
CA ILE A 210 -2.89 21.05 -7.81
C ILE A 210 -1.46 20.51 -7.58
N PRO A 211 -1.01 20.42 -6.32
CA PRO A 211 0.25 19.76 -6.00
C PRO A 211 0.15 18.27 -6.30
N HIS A 212 1.19 17.71 -6.93
CA HIS A 212 1.19 16.32 -7.38
C HIS A 212 2.59 15.72 -7.27
N ARG A 213 2.63 14.38 -7.22
CA ARG A 213 3.82 13.55 -7.16
C ARG A 213 3.78 12.57 -8.32
N ILE A 214 4.86 12.51 -9.09
CA ILE A 214 4.97 11.61 -10.25
C ILE A 214 5.92 10.48 -9.87
N GLU A 215 5.42 9.26 -9.96
CA GLU A 215 6.12 8.02 -9.62
C GLU A 215 6.27 7.17 -10.87
N TYR A 216 7.51 6.90 -11.28
CA TYR A 216 7.80 5.79 -12.17
C TYR A 216 8.15 4.57 -11.32
N LYS A 217 7.37 3.50 -11.46
CA LYS A 217 7.57 2.25 -10.73
C LYS A 217 8.15 1.21 -11.64
N ALA A 218 9.22 0.55 -11.20
CA ALA A 218 9.75 -0.67 -11.80
C ALA A 218 10.00 -1.70 -10.70
N ASN A 219 9.50 -2.90 -10.87
CA ASN A 219 9.57 -3.95 -9.85
C ASN A 219 10.21 -5.24 -10.39
N ASP A 220 10.58 -6.15 -9.48
CA ASP A 220 11.21 -7.43 -9.84
C ASP A 220 10.32 -8.34 -10.67
N SER A 221 9.00 -8.14 -10.59
CA SER A 221 8.05 -8.90 -11.39
C SER A 221 7.98 -8.38 -12.83
N GLY A 222 8.78 -7.39 -13.21
CA GLY A 222 8.77 -6.77 -14.54
C GLY A 222 7.65 -5.74 -14.74
N TYR A 223 6.83 -5.46 -13.72
CA TYR A 223 5.82 -4.42 -13.80
C TYR A 223 6.50 -3.06 -13.89
N LYS A 224 6.02 -2.27 -14.86
CA LYS A 224 6.43 -0.89 -15.05
C LYS A 224 5.21 -0.01 -15.22
N GLY A 225 5.18 1.14 -14.57
CA GLY A 225 4.06 2.07 -14.66
C GLY A 225 4.39 3.47 -14.17
N VAL A 226 3.68 4.46 -14.71
CA VAL A 226 3.73 5.84 -14.23
C VAL A 226 2.45 6.19 -13.51
N HIS A 227 2.57 6.58 -12.25
CA HIS A 227 1.45 7.00 -11.38
C HIS A 227 1.65 8.46 -10.99
N ILE A 228 0.66 9.30 -11.26
CA ILE A 228 0.61 10.70 -10.84
C ILE A 228 -0.36 10.78 -9.66
N GLN A 229 0.15 10.93 -8.45
CA GLN A 229 -0.62 10.99 -7.22
C GLN A 229 -0.82 12.44 -6.77
N PHE A 230 -2.02 12.78 -6.34
CA PHE A 230 -2.35 14.11 -5.85
C PHE A 230 -3.58 14.06 -4.95
N ASN A 231 -3.89 15.17 -4.30
CA ASN A 231 -5.12 15.33 -3.55
C ASN A 231 -6.08 16.20 -4.36
N TYR A 232 -7.28 15.68 -4.66
CA TYR A 232 -8.35 16.41 -5.34
C TYR A 232 -9.45 16.74 -4.31
N ASN A 233 -9.56 18.01 -3.92
CA ASN A 233 -10.57 18.48 -2.96
C ASN A 233 -10.65 17.67 -1.66
N GLY A 234 -9.51 17.30 -1.07
CA GLY A 234 -9.43 16.49 0.15
C GLY A 234 -9.32 14.99 -0.11
N VAL A 235 -9.58 14.51 -1.33
CA VAL A 235 -9.60 13.07 -1.68
C VAL A 235 -8.29 12.66 -2.35
N ALA A 236 -7.66 11.57 -1.88
CA ALA A 236 -6.46 11.05 -2.50
C ALA A 236 -6.78 10.40 -3.87
N SER A 237 -6.08 10.86 -4.89
CA SER A 237 -6.40 10.61 -6.29
C SER A 237 -5.16 10.22 -7.10
N GLU A 238 -5.36 9.38 -8.13
CA GLU A 238 -4.29 8.90 -8.99
C GLU A 238 -4.66 9.01 -10.48
N ILE A 239 -3.75 9.51 -11.31
CA ILE A 239 -3.81 9.34 -12.76
C ILE A 239 -2.70 8.39 -13.17
N GLN A 240 -3.01 7.37 -13.97
CA GLN A 240 -2.02 6.47 -14.54
C GLN A 240 -1.74 6.84 -15.99
N LEU A 241 -0.49 6.72 -16.42
CA LEU A 241 -0.12 6.91 -17.83
C LEU A 241 0.39 5.57 -18.40
N HIS A 242 -0.23 5.12 -19.48
CA HIS A 242 0.07 3.86 -20.14
C HIS A 242 0.10 4.03 -21.67
N THR A 243 0.75 3.10 -22.37
CA THR A 243 0.47 2.87 -23.80
C THR A 243 -0.74 1.94 -23.94
N ALA A 244 -1.36 1.89 -25.12
CA ALA A 244 -2.46 0.96 -25.39
C ALA A 244 -2.08 -0.52 -25.11
N GLN A 245 -0.89 -0.94 -25.58
CA GLN A 245 -0.38 -2.30 -25.32
C GLN A 245 -0.16 -2.56 -23.82
N ASN A 246 0.49 -1.63 -23.10
CA ASN A 246 0.75 -1.80 -21.67
C ASN A 246 -0.54 -1.81 -20.84
N TRP A 247 -1.59 -1.11 -21.31
CA TRP A 247 -2.90 -1.11 -20.67
C TRP A 247 -3.59 -2.48 -20.77
N GLU A 248 -3.58 -3.11 -21.95
CA GLU A 248 -4.11 -4.46 -22.13
C GLU A 248 -3.37 -5.48 -21.26
N ILE A 249 -2.04 -5.42 -21.25
CA ILE A 249 -1.22 -6.27 -20.38
C ILE A 249 -1.56 -6.04 -18.91
N LYS A 250 -1.71 -4.77 -18.50
CA LYS A 250 -2.08 -4.42 -17.12
C LYS A 250 -3.41 -5.03 -16.71
N LYS A 251 -4.43 -5.01 -17.57
CA LYS A 251 -5.74 -5.63 -17.27
C LYS A 251 -5.61 -7.13 -17.02
N GLN A 252 -4.87 -7.83 -17.87
CA GLN A 252 -4.60 -9.26 -17.71
C GLN A 252 -3.80 -9.57 -16.43
N LEU A 253 -2.80 -8.74 -16.11
CA LEU A 253 -2.05 -8.85 -14.86
C LEU A 253 -2.94 -8.60 -13.64
N ASP A 254 -3.81 -7.60 -13.68
CA ASP A 254 -4.73 -7.28 -12.59
C ASP A 254 -5.67 -8.48 -12.31
N GLU A 255 -6.21 -9.14 -13.33
CA GLU A 255 -7.00 -10.38 -13.21
C GLU A 255 -6.22 -11.50 -12.53
N ILE A 256 -4.99 -11.77 -12.99
CA ILE A 256 -4.13 -12.80 -12.40
C ILE A 256 -3.82 -12.46 -10.93
N TYR A 257 -3.48 -11.21 -10.62
CA TYR A 257 -3.22 -10.80 -9.24
C TYR A 257 -4.47 -10.84 -8.37
N HIS A 258 -5.65 -10.60 -8.91
CA HIS A 258 -6.91 -10.80 -8.19
C HIS A 258 -7.07 -12.27 -7.80
N ILE A 259 -6.86 -13.20 -8.73
CA ILE A 259 -6.91 -14.64 -8.45
C ILE A 259 -5.83 -15.02 -7.42
N LEU A 260 -4.56 -14.69 -7.66
CA LEU A 260 -3.46 -15.02 -6.76
C LEU A 260 -3.68 -14.47 -5.34
N ARG A 261 -4.25 -13.27 -5.20
CA ARG A 261 -4.62 -12.71 -3.88
C ARG A 261 -5.75 -13.50 -3.24
N GLU A 262 -6.77 -13.88 -3.99
CA GLU A 262 -7.85 -14.73 -3.48
C GLU A 262 -7.31 -16.07 -2.97
N GLN A 263 -6.32 -16.66 -3.64
CA GLN A 263 -5.69 -17.91 -3.21
C GLN A 263 -4.94 -17.81 -1.87
N THR A 264 -4.52 -16.60 -1.46
CA THR A 264 -3.95 -16.38 -0.12
C THR A 264 -5.01 -16.39 1.00
N ILE A 265 -6.29 -16.23 0.64
CA ILE A 265 -7.42 -16.12 1.55
C ILE A 265 -8.23 -17.42 1.53
N ASN A 266 -8.63 -17.85 0.33
CA ASN A 266 -9.38 -19.05 0.03
C ASN A 266 -8.62 -19.86 -1.03
N PRO A 267 -7.69 -20.74 -0.62
CA PRO A 267 -6.93 -21.55 -1.55
C PRO A 267 -7.86 -22.59 -2.19
N THR A 268 -8.11 -22.41 -3.48
CA THR A 268 -8.91 -23.31 -4.34
C THR A 268 -8.08 -23.94 -5.46
N LEU A 269 -6.94 -23.35 -5.80
CA LEU A 269 -6.02 -23.82 -6.84
C LEU A 269 -4.94 -24.73 -6.24
N SER A 270 -4.52 -25.72 -7.03
CA SER A 270 -3.35 -26.54 -6.76
C SER A 270 -2.05 -25.74 -6.83
N LYS A 271 -0.95 -26.33 -6.33
CA LYS A 271 0.38 -25.71 -6.41
C LYS A 271 0.83 -25.50 -7.85
N ASP A 272 0.50 -26.43 -8.74
CA ASP A 272 0.90 -26.36 -10.15
C ASP A 272 0.11 -25.25 -10.87
N GLU A 273 -1.20 -25.13 -10.64
CA GLU A 273 -2.02 -24.02 -11.16
C GLU A 273 -1.56 -22.66 -10.62
N MET A 274 -1.17 -22.59 -9.35
CA MET A 274 -0.58 -21.39 -8.76
C MET A 274 0.74 -21.01 -9.43
N GLN A 275 1.60 -21.98 -9.68
CA GLN A 275 2.88 -21.79 -10.33
C GLN A 275 2.69 -21.33 -11.78
N GLU A 276 1.74 -21.92 -12.52
CA GLU A 276 1.39 -21.53 -13.88
C GLU A 276 0.90 -20.07 -13.95
N LEU A 277 0.04 -19.64 -13.01
CA LEU A 277 -0.41 -18.25 -12.93
C LEU A 277 0.75 -17.28 -12.62
N ILE A 278 1.67 -17.66 -11.74
CA ILE A 278 2.86 -16.85 -11.44
C ILE A 278 3.74 -16.72 -12.69
N GLU A 279 3.99 -17.82 -13.40
CA GLU A 279 4.80 -17.81 -14.64
C GLU A 279 4.12 -16.99 -15.74
N LYS A 280 2.80 -17.16 -15.94
CA LYS A 280 2.02 -16.34 -16.86
C LYS A 280 2.13 -14.85 -16.52
N SER A 281 2.05 -14.49 -15.24
CA SER A 281 2.20 -13.09 -14.81
C SER A 281 3.59 -12.53 -15.12
N ARG A 282 4.65 -13.32 -14.94
CA ARG A 282 6.03 -12.93 -15.27
C ARG A 282 6.20 -12.74 -16.77
N THR A 283 5.70 -13.66 -17.58
CA THR A 283 5.76 -13.57 -19.05
C THR A 283 5.02 -12.35 -19.57
N LEU A 284 3.82 -12.07 -19.05
CA LEU A 284 3.05 -10.87 -19.42
C LEU A 284 3.79 -9.58 -19.03
N ALA A 285 4.36 -9.53 -17.83
CA ALA A 285 5.07 -8.36 -17.37
C ALA A 285 6.35 -8.08 -18.17
N GLN A 286 7.04 -9.10 -18.71
CA GLN A 286 8.19 -8.92 -19.60
C GLN A 286 7.83 -8.20 -20.91
N ALA A 287 6.58 -8.29 -21.35
CA ALA A 287 6.08 -7.60 -22.54
C ALA A 287 5.74 -6.12 -22.29
N LEU A 288 5.91 -5.60 -21.06
CA LEU A 288 5.72 -4.18 -20.76
C LEU A 288 6.91 -3.36 -21.29
N GLU A 289 6.65 -2.58 -22.34
CA GLU A 289 7.67 -1.84 -23.06
C GLU A 289 7.94 -0.44 -22.48
N LEU A 290 7.71 -0.21 -21.19
CA LEU A 290 7.95 1.10 -20.58
C LEU A 290 9.41 1.26 -20.15
N ASP A 291 10.03 2.40 -20.40
CA ASP A 291 11.36 2.73 -19.88
C ASP A 291 11.36 4.14 -19.28
N ILE A 292 12.12 4.36 -18.21
CA ILE A 292 12.23 5.70 -17.60
C ILE A 292 12.81 6.72 -18.60
N LYS A 293 13.62 6.26 -19.57
CA LYS A 293 14.17 7.08 -20.66
C LYS A 293 13.09 7.60 -21.61
N ASP A 294 11.90 7.03 -21.60
CA ASP A 294 10.76 7.53 -22.37
C ASP A 294 10.25 8.88 -21.84
N PHE A 295 10.74 9.37 -20.69
CA PHE A 295 10.34 10.62 -20.05
C PHE A 295 11.47 11.67 -20.06
N ALA A 296 11.99 11.98 -21.25
CA ALA A 296 13.12 12.89 -21.45
C ALA A 296 12.92 14.31 -20.89
N SER A 297 11.69 14.80 -20.77
CA SER A 297 11.36 16.10 -20.19
C SER A 297 11.42 16.11 -18.66
N PHE A 298 11.57 14.96 -18.02
CA PHE A 298 11.58 14.81 -16.58
C PHE A 298 12.98 14.46 -16.06
N GLU A 299 13.27 14.88 -14.84
CA GLU A 299 14.45 14.47 -14.08
C GLU A 299 14.03 13.61 -12.88
N VAL A 300 14.88 12.66 -12.50
CA VAL A 300 14.71 11.86 -11.29
C VAL A 300 15.26 12.67 -10.11
N ILE A 301 14.38 13.03 -9.17
CA ILE A 301 14.75 13.82 -7.98
C ILE A 301 14.95 12.95 -6.73
N SER A 302 14.40 11.74 -6.71
CA SER A 302 14.53 10.77 -5.63
C SER A 302 14.32 9.36 -6.17
N THR A 303 14.93 8.37 -5.51
CA THR A 303 14.68 6.94 -5.77
C THR A 303 14.39 6.27 -4.43
N GLU A 304 13.26 5.60 -4.34
CA GLU A 304 12.75 5.00 -3.12
C GLU A 304 12.53 3.50 -3.30
N PHE A 305 12.86 2.72 -2.26
CA PHE A 305 12.55 1.30 -2.24
C PHE A 305 11.05 1.10 -2.02
N SER A 306 10.45 0.25 -2.85
CA SER A 306 8.99 0.06 -2.96
C SER A 306 8.53 -1.30 -2.44
N GLY A 307 9.44 -2.10 -1.89
CA GLY A 307 9.13 -3.40 -1.30
C GLY A 307 8.45 -3.26 0.07
N SER A 308 7.65 -4.27 0.43
CA SER A 308 7.09 -4.37 1.79
C SER A 308 8.19 -4.72 2.80
N ALA A 309 8.12 -4.20 4.03
CA ALA A 309 9.09 -4.44 5.11
C ALA A 309 9.47 -5.91 5.38
N ILE A 310 8.68 -6.90 4.92
CA ILE A 310 9.02 -8.33 4.98
C ILE A 310 10.25 -8.68 4.13
N SER A 311 10.52 -7.94 3.04
CA SER A 311 11.70 -8.14 2.20
C SER A 311 12.99 -7.59 2.79
N VAL A 312 12.92 -6.89 3.93
CA VAL A 312 14.09 -6.27 4.56
C VAL A 312 14.81 -7.26 5.51
N ASN A 313 14.16 -8.38 5.85
CA ASN A 313 14.76 -9.43 6.69
C ASN A 313 15.68 -10.40 5.91
N SER A 314 15.79 -10.30 4.59
CA SER A 314 16.92 -10.87 3.85
C SER A 314 18.12 -9.94 4.01
N LYS A 315 18.85 -10.11 5.12
CA LYS A 315 20.17 -9.49 5.31
C LYS A 315 21.02 -9.81 4.07
N ASN A 316 21.50 -8.75 3.42
CA ASN A 316 22.40 -8.74 2.26
C ASN A 316 21.77 -9.23 0.94
N GLU A 317 20.90 -8.41 0.36
CA GLU A 317 20.83 -8.17 -1.08
C GLU A 317 19.75 -7.09 -1.30
N ALA A 318 20.17 -5.83 -1.42
CA ALA A 318 19.39 -4.89 -2.22
C ALA A 318 19.57 -5.36 -3.67
N THR A 319 18.83 -6.39 -4.09
CA THR A 319 18.59 -6.60 -5.51
C THR A 319 17.95 -5.31 -6.02
N GLU A 320 18.33 -4.81 -7.19
CA GLU A 320 17.85 -3.57 -7.84
C GLU A 320 16.33 -3.56 -8.15
N GLY A 321 15.62 -4.49 -7.54
CA GLY A 321 14.21 -4.77 -7.60
C GLY A 321 13.34 -3.93 -6.71
N ASN A 322 12.26 -3.39 -7.28
CA ASN A 322 11.23 -2.61 -6.59
C ASN A 322 11.70 -1.19 -6.27
N LEU A 323 12.10 -0.45 -7.29
CA LEU A 323 12.42 0.97 -7.20
C LEU A 323 11.24 1.82 -7.68
N THR A 324 10.96 2.89 -6.92
CA THR A 324 10.09 3.98 -7.35
C THR A 324 10.95 5.21 -7.55
N HIS A 325 11.01 5.70 -8.78
CA HIS A 325 11.70 6.92 -9.15
C HIS A 325 10.72 8.09 -9.13
N ILE A 326 11.07 9.16 -8.44
CA ILE A 326 10.25 10.36 -8.32
C ILE A 326 10.67 11.33 -9.39
N LEU A 327 9.73 11.69 -10.25
CA LEU A 327 9.97 12.52 -11.41
C LEU A 327 9.54 13.97 -11.16
N ARG A 328 10.33 14.91 -11.67
CA ARG A 328 9.99 16.33 -11.73
C ARG A 328 10.15 16.83 -13.16
N LEU A 329 9.18 17.62 -13.63
CA LEU A 329 9.30 18.27 -14.94
C LEU A 329 10.49 19.24 -14.90
N LYS A 330 11.41 19.10 -15.86
CA LYS A 330 12.57 19.98 -15.96
C LYS A 330 12.10 21.42 -16.14
N SER A 331 12.69 22.32 -15.36
CA SER A 331 12.58 23.75 -15.60
C SER A 331 13.40 24.09 -16.85
N ASN A 332 12.85 23.87 -18.04
CA ASN A 332 13.45 24.41 -19.25
C ASN A 332 13.27 25.94 -19.20
N SER A 333 14.21 26.64 -18.57
CA SER A 333 14.41 28.09 -18.75
C SER A 333 14.93 28.36 -20.16
N LYS A 334 14.11 28.02 -21.16
CA LYS A 334 14.14 28.62 -22.49
C LYS A 334 12.71 29.03 -22.81
N MET A 335 12.17 29.96 -22.00
CA MET A 335 11.43 31.04 -22.66
C MET A 335 12.42 31.67 -23.65
N PRO A 336 12.02 31.99 -24.89
CA PRO A 336 12.72 33.04 -25.60
C PRO A 336 12.69 34.22 -24.64
N SER A 337 13.86 34.66 -24.17
CA SER A 337 13.98 35.93 -23.47
C SER A 337 13.18 36.93 -24.29
N SER A 338 12.05 37.39 -23.74
CA SER A 338 11.36 38.54 -24.29
C SER A 338 12.43 39.61 -24.47
N PRO A 339 12.63 40.16 -25.68
CA PRO A 339 13.59 41.24 -25.85
C PRO A 339 13.09 42.41 -24.99
N GLY A 340 13.70 42.58 -23.81
CA GLY A 340 13.30 43.62 -22.85
C GLY A 340 13.48 43.28 -21.37
N ALA A 341 13.72 42.02 -20.96
CA ALA A 341 13.78 41.67 -19.54
C ALA A 341 15.13 41.96 -18.83
N ASP A 342 16.07 42.64 -19.48
CA ASP A 342 17.35 43.07 -18.86
C ASP A 342 17.33 44.51 -18.32
N THR A 343 16.15 45.12 -18.13
CA THR A 343 16.05 46.46 -17.54
C THR A 343 14.94 46.56 -16.50
N ALA A 344 15.08 45.82 -15.39
CA ALA A 344 14.19 45.96 -14.22
C ALA A 344 14.93 46.42 -12.94
N TYR A 345 16.04 47.14 -13.10
CA TYR A 345 16.60 47.99 -12.03
C TYR A 345 16.91 49.38 -12.60
N ASN A 346 15.86 50.15 -12.86
CA ASN A 346 15.89 51.61 -12.90
C ASN A 346 14.44 52.10 -12.86
N ARG A 347 13.94 52.35 -11.65
CA ARG A 347 12.71 53.13 -11.47
C ARG A 347 13.13 54.55 -11.07
N PRO A 348 12.91 55.56 -11.93
CA PRO A 348 12.99 56.95 -11.49
C PRO A 348 11.73 57.26 -10.66
N ASP A 349 11.86 58.28 -9.82
CA ASP A 349 10.84 58.89 -8.96
C ASP A 349 10.75 58.33 -7.52
N SER A 350 11.60 58.87 -6.66
CA SER A 350 11.28 59.11 -5.25
C SER A 350 11.91 60.44 -4.83
N VAL A 351 11.06 61.37 -4.40
CA VAL A 351 11.36 62.77 -4.16
C VAL A 351 12.04 62.96 -2.80
N LEU A 352 13.14 63.72 -2.83
CA LEU A 352 13.79 64.54 -1.78
C LEU A 352 13.24 64.47 -0.34
N ARG A 353 14.14 64.12 0.61
CA ARG A 353 14.25 64.83 1.91
C ARG A 353 15.71 64.92 2.36
N GLU A 354 16.19 66.16 2.41
CA GLU A 354 17.44 66.59 3.04
C GLU A 354 17.33 66.69 4.58
N ASN A 355 18.49 66.52 5.21
CA ASN A 355 18.94 67.08 6.50
C ASN A 355 18.43 66.47 7.83
N ALA A 356 19.35 65.78 8.51
CA ALA A 356 19.59 66.00 9.94
C ALA A 356 21.07 65.69 10.29
N ASN A 357 21.78 66.75 10.69
CA ASN A 357 23.09 66.73 11.34
C ASN A 357 23.06 65.92 12.64
N PHE A 358 24.10 65.12 12.90
CA PHE A 358 24.66 65.00 14.26
C PHE A 358 26.18 64.89 14.19
N SER A 359 26.83 65.90 14.76
CA SER A 359 28.26 66.00 15.01
C SER A 359 28.61 65.52 16.42
N GLY A 360 29.84 65.01 16.58
CA GLY A 360 30.59 65.01 17.85
C GLY A 360 31.18 63.64 18.17
N GLY A 361 32.49 63.45 18.35
CA GLY A 361 33.62 64.37 18.32
C GLY A 361 34.90 63.63 18.79
N LYS A 362 36.05 64.02 18.21
CA LYS A 362 37.45 64.14 18.72
C LYS A 362 37.94 63.14 19.79
N GLY A 363 39.05 62.41 19.59
CA GLY A 363 40.48 62.81 19.50
C GLY A 363 41.32 61.66 20.11
N ASN A 364 42.63 61.43 19.92
CA ASN A 364 43.77 62.25 19.52
C ASN A 364 44.99 61.35 19.17
N ASN A 365 45.77 61.81 18.19
CA ASN A 365 47.24 61.94 18.12
C ASN A 365 48.25 60.75 18.20
N LEU A 366 49.04 60.68 17.11
CA LEU A 366 50.53 60.71 16.99
C LEU A 366 51.38 59.70 17.79
N SER A 367 52.25 58.93 17.10
CA SER A 367 53.63 59.36 16.75
C SER A 367 54.55 58.18 16.34
N SER A 368 55.41 58.47 15.36
CA SER A 368 56.83 58.04 15.17
C SER A 368 57.24 56.56 15.14
N GLY A 369 57.91 56.20 14.03
CA GLY A 369 58.73 55.00 13.86
C GLY A 369 59.08 54.79 12.40
#